data_AF-A0A9D6TJ55-F1
#
_entry.id   AF-A0A9D6TJ55-F1
#
_cell.length_a   1.000
_cell.length_b   1.000
_cell.length_c   1.000
_cell.angle_alpha   90.00
_cell.angle_beta   90.00
_cell.angle_gamma   90.00
#
_symmetry.space_group_name_H-M   'P 1'
#
loop_
_entity.id
_entity.type
_entity.pdbx_description
1 polymer ?
#
loop_
_entity_poly.entity_id
_entity_poly.type
_entity_poly.pdbx_seq_one_letter_code
_entity_poly.pdbx_strand_id
1 'polypeptide(L)'
;MRTRQIVHSYALTSHAAQGLTVDKVFLVGAMSREGLYVSATRGREAIRVFVPDREAFLDAAGLKSEARMSALEFERQREMGMDLRSVLARGWRHLRHVHACIAMHARRPSPIAAPANEVAASVAIAVAPKVAPLPPAVDPI
;
A
#
# COMPACT_ATOMS: atom_id res chain seq x y z
N MET A 1 42.52 -3.24 31.82
CA MET A 1 41.73 -4.04 32.77
C MET A 1 40.33 -4.22 32.19
N ARG A 2 39.94 -5.43 31.80
CA ARG A 2 38.55 -5.73 31.41
C ARG A 2 37.74 -5.95 32.68
N THR A 3 36.99 -4.94 33.11
CA THR A 3 35.98 -5.10 34.16
C THR A 3 34.88 -6.00 33.61
N ARG A 4 34.73 -7.19 34.20
CA ARG A 4 33.62 -8.10 33.88
C ARG A 4 32.38 -7.50 34.52
N GLN A 5 31.62 -6.75 33.73
CA GLN A 5 30.39 -6.12 34.20
C GLN A 5 29.33 -7.22 34.39
N ILE A 6 29.21 -7.74 35.61
CA ILE A 6 28.20 -8.74 35.96
C ILE A 6 26.89 -7.98 36.17
N VAL A 7 26.06 -7.95 35.13
CA VAL A 7 24.71 -7.38 35.23
C VAL A 7 23.78 -8.46 35.75
N HIS A 8 23.41 -8.39 37.03
CA HIS A 8 22.40 -9.28 37.61
C HIS A 8 21.03 -8.91 37.03
N SER A 9 20.66 -9.57 35.94
CA SER A 9 19.49 -9.21 35.13
C SER A 9 18.37 -10.19 35.40
N TYR A 10 17.38 -9.78 36.20
CA TYR A 10 16.14 -10.54 36.38
C TYR A 10 15.25 -10.51 35.13
N ALA A 11 15.37 -9.44 34.33
CA ALA A 11 14.69 -9.28 33.06
C ALA A 11 15.63 -8.58 32.05
N LEU A 12 15.50 -8.95 30.78
CA LEU A 12 16.23 -8.35 29.67
C LEU A 12 15.24 -7.86 28.62
N THR A 13 15.61 -6.82 27.90
CA THR A 13 14.86 -6.42 26.71
C THR A 13 15.06 -7.44 25.59
N SER A 14 14.08 -7.59 24.69
CA SER A 14 14.18 -8.46 23.51
C SER A 14 15.43 -8.17 22.68
N HIS A 15 15.82 -6.89 22.60
CA HIS A 15 17.04 -6.44 21.93
C HIS A 15 18.30 -6.92 22.66
N ALA A 16 18.38 -6.78 23.98
CA ALA A 16 19.54 -7.24 24.77
C ALA A 16 19.68 -8.77 24.77
N ALA A 17 18.57 -9.50 24.60
CA ALA A 17 18.56 -10.96 24.51
C ALA A 17 18.92 -11.51 23.11
N GLN A 18 19.32 -10.66 22.16
CA GLN A 18 19.70 -11.12 20.82
C GLN A 18 20.92 -12.04 20.86
N GLY A 19 20.86 -13.13 20.08
CA GLY A 19 21.93 -14.13 20.01
C GLY A 19 22.02 -15.06 21.22
N LEU A 20 21.27 -14.79 22.30
CA LEU A 20 21.13 -15.70 23.43
C LEU A 20 20.10 -16.77 23.10
N THR A 21 20.33 -17.98 23.62
CA THR A 21 19.36 -19.07 23.55
C THR A 21 19.16 -19.62 24.94
N VAL A 22 17.91 -19.83 25.33
CA VAL A 22 17.50 -20.31 26.65
C VAL A 22 16.49 -21.43 26.49
N ASP A 23 16.29 -22.24 27.52
CA ASP A 23 15.34 -23.34 27.45
C ASP A 23 13.89 -22.82 27.46
N LYS A 24 13.62 -21.84 28.34
CA LYS A 24 12.28 -21.28 28.55
C LYS A 24 12.31 -19.75 28.52
N VAL A 25 11.37 -19.15 27.79
CA VAL A 25 11.20 -17.70 27.71
C VAL A 25 9.94 -17.27 28.43
N PHE A 26 10.07 -16.25 29.28
CA PHE A 26 8.95 -15.54 29.88
C PHE A 26 8.93 -14.13 29.29
N LEU A 27 7.91 -13.83 28.50
CA LEU A 27 7.78 -12.54 27.82
C LEU A 27 6.64 -11.75 28.45
N VAL A 28 6.91 -10.50 28.80
CA VAL A 28 5.90 -9.57 29.31
C VAL A 28 5.77 -8.42 28.32
N GLY A 29 4.58 -8.28 27.72
CA GLY A 29 4.27 -7.14 26.82
C GLY A 29 5.08 -7.10 25.52
N ALA A 30 4.68 -7.90 24.53
CA ALA A 30 5.23 -7.76 23.18
C ALA A 30 4.58 -6.59 22.43
N MET A 31 5.34 -5.53 22.16
CA MET A 31 4.85 -4.29 21.54
C MET A 31 4.88 -4.31 20.00
N SER A 32 5.66 -5.22 19.41
CA SER A 32 5.85 -5.33 17.96
C SER A 32 6.00 -6.77 17.52
N ARG A 33 5.76 -7.01 16.23
CA ARG A 33 5.84 -8.35 15.64
C ARG A 33 7.26 -8.89 15.69
N GLU A 34 8.22 -8.05 15.36
CA GLU A 34 9.64 -8.36 15.36
C GLU A 34 10.15 -8.61 16.79
N GLY A 35 9.71 -7.80 17.76
CA GLY A 35 10.03 -8.01 19.17
C GLY A 35 9.49 -9.34 19.71
N LEU A 36 8.23 -9.66 19.40
CA LEU A 36 7.63 -10.95 19.73
C LEU A 36 8.41 -12.11 19.10
N TYR A 37 8.72 -12.01 17.81
CA TYR A 37 9.46 -13.03 17.08
C TYR A 37 10.86 -13.27 17.66
N VAL A 38 11.62 -12.20 17.89
CA VAL A 38 12.97 -12.29 18.46
C VAL A 38 12.93 -12.93 19.84
N SER A 39 11.99 -12.54 20.70
CA SER A 39 11.83 -13.15 22.03
C SER A 39 11.39 -14.61 21.96
N ALA A 40 10.41 -14.93 21.12
CA ALA A 40 9.88 -16.28 20.98
C ALA A 40 10.92 -17.28 20.48
N THR A 41 11.74 -16.87 19.52
CA THR A 41 12.77 -17.72 18.92
C THR A 41 13.97 -17.97 19.85
N ARG A 42 14.06 -17.32 21.02
CA ARG A 42 15.14 -17.60 21.98
C ARG A 42 14.87 -18.83 22.83
N GLY A 43 13.62 -19.27 22.95
CA GLY A 43 13.23 -20.44 23.73
C GLY A 43 13.37 -21.73 22.93
N ARG A 44 14.07 -22.73 23.47
CA ARG A 44 14.17 -24.07 22.84
C ARG A 44 12.96 -24.95 23.14
N GLU A 45 12.46 -24.90 24.37
CA GLU A 45 11.43 -25.83 24.84
C GLU A 45 10.06 -25.17 24.92
N ALA A 46 9.99 -23.95 25.45
CA ALA A 46 8.72 -23.28 25.68
C ALA A 46 8.84 -21.75 25.72
N ILE A 47 7.74 -21.09 25.38
CA ILE A 47 7.51 -19.67 25.64
C ILE A 47 6.20 -19.48 26.39
N ARG A 48 6.23 -18.58 27.38
CA ARG A 48 5.03 -18.07 28.05
C ARG A 48 4.97 -16.56 27.85
N VAL A 49 3.90 -16.10 27.22
CA VAL A 49 3.64 -14.68 26.98
C VAL A 49 2.58 -14.21 27.97
N PHE A 50 2.92 -13.20 28.76
CA PHE A 50 2.00 -12.52 29.66
C PHE A 50 1.44 -11.28 28.98
N VAL A 51 0.14 -11.29 28.78
CA VAL A 51 -0.63 -10.20 28.17
C VAL A 51 -1.80 -9.84 29.07
N PRO A 52 -2.18 -8.56 29.18
CA PRO A 52 -3.29 -8.12 30.04
C PRO A 52 -4.64 -8.65 29.54
N ASP A 53 -4.83 -8.69 28.22
CA ASP A 53 -6.02 -9.26 27.58
C ASP A 53 -5.58 -10.14 26.41
N ARG A 54 -6.00 -11.41 26.44
CA ARG A 54 -5.65 -12.40 25.42
C ARG A 54 -6.38 -12.11 24.11
N GLU A 55 -7.65 -11.74 24.14
CA GLU A 55 -8.43 -11.52 22.92
C GLU A 55 -7.95 -10.26 22.23
N ALA A 56 -7.80 -9.16 22.97
CA ALA A 56 -7.25 -7.93 22.41
C ALA A 56 -5.83 -8.12 21.84
N PHE A 57 -5.00 -8.98 22.45
CA PHE A 57 -3.67 -9.30 21.93
C PHE A 57 -3.71 -10.15 20.65
N LEU A 58 -4.65 -11.09 20.54
CA LEU A 58 -4.83 -11.93 19.36
C LEU A 58 -5.49 -11.14 18.21
N ASP A 59 -6.43 -10.25 18.51
CA ASP A 59 -6.99 -9.31 17.53
C ASP A 59 -5.93 -8.31 17.08
N ALA A 60 -5.09 -7.85 18.02
CA ALA A 60 -3.90 -7.07 17.74
C ALA A 60 -2.71 -7.92 17.25
N ALA A 61 -2.87 -9.23 16.93
CA ALA A 61 -1.79 -10.07 16.40
C ALA A 61 -1.23 -9.53 15.07
N GLY A 62 -1.94 -8.60 14.44
CA GLY A 62 -1.34 -7.55 13.62
C GLY A 62 -0.47 -6.59 14.43
N LEU A 63 0.48 -7.10 15.24
CA LEU A 63 1.41 -6.26 15.99
C LEU A 63 2.07 -5.31 14.99
N LYS A 64 2.18 -4.04 15.37
CA LYS A 64 2.80 -3.02 14.53
C LYS A 64 4.18 -3.51 14.15
N SER A 65 4.49 -3.44 12.86
CA SER A 65 5.85 -3.72 12.41
C SER A 65 6.75 -2.58 12.88
N GLU A 66 7.90 -2.95 13.44
CA GLU A 66 8.98 -2.03 13.74
C GLU A 66 9.82 -1.66 12.51
N ALA A 67 9.46 -2.15 11.32
CA ALA A 67 10.15 -1.81 10.08
C ALA A 67 10.37 -0.29 9.97
N ARG A 68 11.64 0.09 9.95
CA ARG A 68 12.07 1.47 9.72
C ARG A 68 12.48 1.58 8.27
N MET A 69 11.92 2.57 7.58
CA MET A 69 12.35 2.91 6.23
C MET A 69 13.80 3.40 6.28
N SER A 70 14.67 2.78 5.49
CA SER A 70 16.04 3.26 5.36
C SER A 70 16.09 4.57 4.56
N ALA A 71 17.14 5.37 4.76
CA ALA A 71 17.33 6.60 3.99
C ALA A 71 17.44 6.32 2.47
N LEU A 72 18.04 5.19 2.08
CA LEU A 72 18.15 4.79 0.67
C LEU A 72 16.80 4.39 0.06
N GLU A 73 15.97 3.67 0.80
CA GLU A 73 14.61 3.34 0.36
C GLU A 73 13.75 4.59 0.26
N PHE A 74 13.89 5.51 1.22
CA PHE A 74 13.21 6.80 1.20
C PHE A 74 13.57 7.61 -0.04
N GLU A 75 14.87 7.77 -0.34
CA GLU A 75 15.30 8.48 -1.55
C GLU A 75 14.86 7.77 -2.82
N ARG A 76 14.92 6.43 -2.87
CA ARG A 76 14.41 5.66 -4.02
C ARG A 76 12.90 5.87 -4.23
N GLN A 77 12.12 5.96 -3.15
CA GLN A 77 10.67 6.21 -3.21
C GLN A 77 10.37 7.65 -3.67
N ARG A 78 11.22 8.62 -3.30
CA ARG A 78 11.16 10.00 -3.82
C ARG A 78 11.48 10.05 -5.32
N GLU A 79 12.54 9.38 -5.76
CA GLU A 79 12.94 9.31 -7.17
C GLU A 79 11.91 8.61 -8.06
N MET A 80 11.28 7.53 -7.56
CA MET A 80 10.18 6.83 -8.25
C MET A 80 8.90 7.68 -8.40
N GLY A 81 8.88 8.92 -7.90
CA GLY A 81 7.82 9.88 -8.20
C GLY A 81 6.47 9.52 -7.57
N MET A 82 6.47 8.80 -6.45
CA MET A 82 5.30 8.66 -5.58
C MET A 82 5.03 9.91 -4.73
N ASP A 83 5.81 10.97 -4.93
CA ASP A 83 5.45 12.31 -4.46
C ASP A 83 4.11 12.73 -5.09
N LEU A 84 3.18 13.17 -4.24
CA LEU A 84 1.84 13.60 -4.62
C LEU A 84 1.87 14.60 -5.79
N ARG A 85 2.87 15.50 -5.81
CA ARG A 85 3.07 16.47 -6.88
C ARG A 85 3.38 15.81 -8.23
N SER A 86 4.21 14.77 -8.22
CA SER A 86 4.62 14.02 -9.41
C SER A 86 3.48 13.18 -9.97
N VAL A 87 2.61 12.63 -9.11
CA VAL A 87 1.38 11.92 -9.52
C VAL A 87 0.39 12.91 -10.14
N LEU A 88 0.14 14.05 -9.49
CA LEU A 88 -0.76 15.08 -10.00
C LEU A 88 -0.28 15.69 -11.32
N ALA A 89 1.01 15.94 -11.47
CA ALA A 89 1.59 16.44 -12.71
C ALA A 89 1.42 15.45 -13.88
N ARG A 90 1.49 14.14 -13.62
CA ARG A 90 1.18 13.10 -14.62
C ARG A 90 -0.29 13.13 -15.04
N GLY A 91 -1.21 13.22 -14.08
CA GLY A 91 -2.64 13.35 -14.34
C GLY A 91 -3.00 14.60 -15.13
N TRP A 92 -2.38 15.74 -14.79
CA TRP A 92 -2.61 17.01 -15.49
C TRP A 92 -2.12 17.00 -16.95
N ARG A 93 -0.96 16.39 -17.22
CA ARG A 93 -0.46 16.20 -18.59
C ARG A 93 -1.43 15.37 -19.42
N HIS A 94 -1.98 14.30 -18.84
CA HIS A 94 -2.95 13.45 -19.52
C HIS A 94 -4.25 14.21 -19.84
N LEU A 95 -4.81 14.93 -18.87
CA LEU A 95 -6.00 15.77 -19.06
C LEU A 95 -5.81 16.83 -20.16
N ARG A 96 -4.66 17.52 -20.17
CA ARG A 96 -4.33 18.48 -21.23
C ARG A 96 -4.24 17.81 -22.61
N HIS A 97 -3.69 16.60 -22.68
CA HIS A 97 -3.57 15.87 -23.94
C HIS A 97 -4.95 15.48 -24.48
N VAL A 98 -5.83 14.95 -23.63
CA VAL A 98 -7.22 14.64 -23.97
C VAL A 98 -7.97 15.89 -24.41
N HIS A 99 -7.84 16.99 -23.67
CA HIS A 99 -8.47 18.26 -24.02
C HIS A 99 -7.99 18.80 -25.37
N ALA A 100 -6.70 18.69 -25.67
CA ALA A 100 -6.15 19.06 -26.98
C ALA A 100 -6.69 18.16 -28.11
N CYS A 101 -6.75 16.85 -27.90
CA CYS A 101 -7.33 15.90 -28.86
C CYS A 101 -8.80 16.21 -29.16
N ILE A 102 -9.61 16.48 -28.12
CA ILE A 102 -11.03 16.84 -28.26
C ILE A 102 -11.16 18.17 -28.99
N ALA A 103 -10.36 19.18 -28.64
CA ALA A 103 -10.37 20.48 -29.31
C ALA A 103 -10.00 20.38 -30.80
N MET A 104 -9.04 19.50 -31.17
CA MET A 104 -8.73 19.25 -32.58
C MET A 104 -9.87 18.55 -33.32
N HIS A 105 -10.57 17.62 -32.68
CA HIS A 105 -11.74 16.97 -33.27
C HIS A 105 -12.92 17.94 -33.44
N ALA A 106 -13.12 18.84 -32.48
CA ALA A 106 -14.16 19.88 -32.55
C ALA A 106 -13.88 20.94 -33.63
N ARG A 107 -12.62 21.13 -34.03
CA ARG A 107 -12.21 22.04 -35.12
C ARG A 107 -12.13 21.39 -36.49
N ARG A 108 -12.43 20.08 -36.63
CA ARG A 108 -12.64 19.53 -37.98
C ARG A 108 -13.93 20.17 -38.52
N PRO A 109 -13.86 21.03 -39.56
CA PRO A 109 -15.09 21.38 -40.26
C PRO A 109 -15.71 20.08 -40.76
N SER A 110 -17.02 19.91 -40.54
CA SER A 110 -17.70 18.78 -41.17
C SER A 110 -17.52 18.94 -42.68
N PRO A 111 -17.30 17.85 -43.43
CA PRO A 111 -17.29 17.91 -44.88
C PRO A 111 -18.74 18.07 -45.35
N ILE A 112 -19.32 19.25 -45.14
CA ILE A 112 -20.59 19.65 -45.73
C ILE A 112 -20.35 20.95 -46.50
N ALA A 113 -19.78 20.78 -47.69
CA ALA A 113 -19.95 21.64 -48.86
C ALA A 113 -19.26 21.00 -50.07
N ALA A 114 -19.64 19.77 -50.43
CA ALA A 114 -19.48 19.30 -51.81
C ALA A 114 -20.90 19.26 -52.42
N PRO A 115 -21.11 19.83 -53.61
CA PRO A 115 -22.44 19.90 -54.21
C PRO A 115 -22.99 18.49 -54.41
N ALA A 116 -24.29 18.36 -54.17
CA ALA A 116 -25.04 17.11 -54.25
C ALA A 116 -24.98 16.50 -55.66
N ASN A 117 -23.96 15.70 -55.94
CA ASN A 117 -24.09 14.52 -56.78
C ASN A 117 -22.87 13.62 -56.57
N GLU A 118 -23.14 12.32 -56.40
CA GLU A 118 -22.15 11.25 -56.29
C GLU A 118 -21.23 11.34 -55.07
N VAL A 119 -21.63 10.74 -53.94
CA VAL A 119 -20.88 9.66 -53.24
C VAL A 119 -21.77 9.16 -52.10
N ALA A 120 -22.79 8.36 -52.45
CA ALA A 120 -23.52 7.54 -51.50
C ALA A 120 -22.77 6.22 -51.25
N ALA A 121 -21.51 6.29 -50.80
CA ALA A 121 -20.75 5.09 -50.45
C ALA A 121 -19.57 5.44 -49.52
N SER A 122 -19.64 4.92 -48.29
CA SER A 122 -18.63 5.02 -47.21
C SER A 122 -18.53 6.45 -46.62
N VAL A 123 -18.78 6.72 -45.34
CA VAL A 123 -18.36 6.02 -44.12
C VAL A 123 -19.32 6.47 -43.00
N ALA A 124 -20.18 5.58 -42.54
CA ALA A 124 -20.94 5.76 -41.30
C ALA A 124 -20.24 4.98 -40.18
N ILE A 125 -19.27 5.59 -39.50
CA ILE A 125 -18.79 5.07 -38.22
C ILE A 125 -19.76 5.57 -37.16
N ALA A 126 -20.77 4.75 -36.86
CA ALA A 126 -21.64 4.94 -35.71
C ALA A 126 -20.86 4.63 -34.43
N VAL A 127 -20.39 5.66 -33.72
CA VAL A 127 -19.94 5.51 -32.33
C VAL A 127 -21.17 5.59 -31.43
N ALA A 128 -21.76 4.44 -31.12
CA ALA A 128 -22.77 4.32 -30.07
C ALA A 128 -22.07 4.34 -28.69
N PRO A 129 -22.45 5.22 -27.75
CA PRO A 129 -21.97 5.11 -26.38
C PRO A 129 -22.63 3.90 -25.73
N LYS A 130 -21.85 2.89 -25.38
CA LYS A 130 -22.31 1.76 -24.56
C LYS A 130 -22.50 2.23 -23.12
N VAL A 131 -23.69 2.77 -22.82
CA VAL A 131 -24.13 2.99 -21.44
C VAL A 131 -24.59 1.64 -20.89
N ALA A 132 -23.91 1.15 -19.84
CA ALA A 132 -24.33 -0.06 -19.13
C ALA A 132 -25.68 0.19 -18.42
N PRO A 133 -26.63 -0.75 -18.44
CA PRO A 133 -27.89 -0.58 -17.75
C PRO A 133 -27.70 -0.55 -16.22
N LEU A 134 -28.32 0.43 -15.58
CA LEU A 134 -28.46 0.56 -14.13
C LEU A 134 -29.21 -0.68 -13.58
N PRO A 135 -28.78 -1.29 -12.46
CA PRO A 135 -29.52 -2.42 -11.87
C PRO A 135 -30.94 -1.99 -11.45
N PRO A 136 -31.95 -2.88 -11.56
CA PRO A 136 -33.32 -2.55 -11.20
C PRO A 136 -33.42 -2.23 -9.71
N ALA A 137 -34.20 -1.19 -9.40
CA ALA A 137 -34.54 -0.79 -8.05
C ALA A 137 -35.21 -1.96 -7.31
N VAL A 138 -34.72 -2.24 -6.10
CA VAL A 138 -35.38 -3.14 -5.16
C VAL A 138 -36.47 -2.33 -4.48
N ASP A 139 -37.73 -2.67 -4.75
CA ASP A 139 -38.87 -2.12 -4.02
C ASP A 139 -38.89 -2.70 -2.59
N PRO A 140 -39.21 -1.87 -1.57
CA PRO A 140 -39.22 -2.29 -0.18
C PRO A 140 -40.43 -3.18 0.13
N ILE A 141 -40.20 -4.28 0.83
CA ILE A 141 -41.20 -5.00 1.64
C ILE A 141 -40.91 -4.70 3.11
#